data_AF-A0A6P4E6H3-F1
#
_entry.id   AF-A0A6P4E6H3-F1
#
_cell.length_a   1.000
_cell.length_b   1.000
_cell.length_c   1.000
_cell.angle_alpha   90.00
_cell.angle_beta   90.00
_cell.angle_gamma   90.00
#
_symmetry.space_group_name_H-M   'P 1'
#
loop_
_entity.id
_entity.type
_entity.pdbx_description
1 polymer ?
#
loop_
_entity_poly.entity_id
_entity_poly.type
_entity_poly.pdbx_seq_one_letter_code
_entity_poly.pdbx_strand_id
1 'polypeptide(L)'
;LRRALLQNRIKYQNEFILDEELKSRVFLKKIENSNVRLKAIKTINNTYKKMIQVLVHDEIFYEPILRSLSSDMDDQSNFIKHILFLGMPAIAKFKELNEEFRNMEEKSRKNLQIKLQMLASLKKPAGTSIVNFNKPKEAPPTTNLKRYVRETQSMMILKLELKAVEKTIKEVKFVTLCSQAKEIYPRMKSQVDNNDKLHRMIVNDMLAHEMLETKMKCASVLKGVLVNNLSEEEINRLERIKDLKKMLQKDIEFEDDTLQHLKNRADAYVMLRVSIWNLLEILRHVDRQPKLLRAQYPNSYLKLPLLKFEMLNMRAAAPEIFEENIDNIMHMVKRKIYKLMKAYAVELKPTTIKRNFEEYHADFLASLDMFEPVDTEEQAPTAPEDDILQENKTMANVPNRKQIKAQSAKLVEELAKRDEM
;
A
#
# COMPACT_ATOMS: atom_id res chain seq x y z
N LEU A 1 55.78 -20.73 7.09
CA LEU A 1 55.19 -21.45 5.93
C LEU A 1 53.68 -21.27 5.81
N ARG A 2 52.85 -21.71 6.76
CA ARG A 2 51.37 -21.53 6.69
C ARG A 2 50.90 -20.09 6.51
N ARG A 3 51.54 -19.14 7.22
CA ARG A 3 51.21 -17.70 7.13
C ARG A 3 51.52 -17.12 5.74
N ALA A 4 52.65 -17.49 5.16
CA ALA A 4 53.04 -17.08 3.81
C ALA A 4 52.15 -17.69 2.71
N LEU A 5 51.70 -18.95 2.89
CA LEU A 5 50.72 -19.58 2.01
C LEU A 5 49.34 -18.90 2.08
N LEU A 6 48.89 -18.51 3.28
CA LEU A 6 47.64 -17.76 3.45
C LEU A 6 47.73 -16.38 2.80
N GLN A 7 48.86 -15.70 2.96
CA GLN A 7 49.11 -14.37 2.41
C GLN A 7 49.21 -14.40 0.88
N ASN A 8 49.84 -15.42 0.30
CA ASN A 8 49.80 -15.65 -1.15
C ASN A 8 48.39 -15.97 -1.65
N ARG A 9 47.62 -16.81 -0.94
CA ARG A 9 46.21 -17.07 -1.31
C ARG A 9 45.38 -15.79 -1.34
N ILE A 10 45.48 -14.96 -0.30
CA ILE A 10 44.75 -13.69 -0.21
C ILE A 10 45.21 -12.70 -1.29
N LYS A 11 46.51 -12.68 -1.61
CA LYS A 11 47.06 -11.79 -2.64
C LYS A 11 46.59 -12.17 -4.05
N TYR A 12 46.65 -13.45 -4.41
CA TYR A 12 46.28 -13.93 -5.74
C TYR A 12 44.77 -14.18 -5.94
N GLN A 13 43.99 -14.31 -4.87
CA GLN A 13 42.52 -14.44 -4.96
C GLN A 13 41.82 -13.10 -5.27
N ASN A 14 42.50 -11.97 -5.01
CA ASN A 14 41.97 -10.63 -5.25
C ASN A 14 42.53 -9.96 -6.52
N GLU A 15 43.70 -10.39 -7.02
CA GLU A 15 44.36 -9.79 -8.20
C GLU A 15 43.75 -10.24 -9.55
N PHE A 16 43.04 -11.38 -9.59
CA PHE A 16 42.41 -11.93 -10.79
C PHE A 16 40.95 -12.34 -10.56
N ILE A 17 40.13 -11.44 -9.98
CA ILE A 17 38.68 -11.60 -10.16
C ILE A 17 38.42 -11.22 -11.62
N LEU A 18 38.27 -12.21 -12.51
CA LEU A 18 37.83 -11.94 -13.87
C LEU A 18 36.54 -11.11 -13.80
N ASP A 19 36.43 -10.06 -14.60
CA ASP A 19 35.20 -9.24 -14.68
C ASP A 19 33.95 -10.10 -14.91
N GLU A 20 34.13 -11.27 -15.53
CA GLU A 20 33.11 -12.30 -15.75
C GLU A 20 32.61 -12.92 -14.44
N GLU A 21 33.46 -13.19 -13.46
CA GLU A 21 33.03 -13.67 -12.14
C GLU A 21 32.27 -12.60 -11.36
N LEU A 22 32.69 -11.33 -11.44
CA LEU A 22 31.99 -10.23 -10.79
C LEU A 22 30.61 -10.03 -11.42
N LYS A 23 30.52 -10.04 -12.76
CA LYS A 23 29.24 -10.01 -13.49
C LYS A 23 28.37 -11.21 -13.13
N SER A 24 28.93 -12.42 -13.02
CA SER A 24 28.21 -13.63 -12.61
C SER A 24 27.62 -13.50 -11.21
N ARG A 25 28.38 -13.00 -10.23
CA ARG A 25 27.87 -12.73 -8.87
C ARG A 25 26.74 -11.71 -8.87
N VAL A 26 26.84 -10.65 -9.67
CA VAL A 26 25.77 -9.66 -9.82
C VAL A 26 24.51 -10.29 -10.42
N PHE A 27 24.64 -11.14 -11.43
CA PHE A 27 23.50 -11.86 -12.01
C PHE A 27 22.87 -12.85 -11.03
N LEU A 28 23.66 -13.62 -10.29
CA LEU A 28 23.16 -14.49 -9.22
C LEU A 28 22.37 -13.72 -8.17
N LYS A 29 22.88 -12.56 -7.72
CA LYS A 29 22.17 -11.70 -6.77
C LYS A 29 20.86 -11.14 -7.34
N LYS A 30 20.83 -10.81 -8.65
CA LYS A 30 19.59 -10.40 -9.34
C LYS A 30 18.58 -11.54 -9.42
N ILE A 31 19.03 -12.77 -9.71
CA ILE A 31 18.18 -13.97 -9.74
C ILE A 31 17.61 -14.25 -8.35
N GLU A 32 18.44 -14.18 -7.30
CA GLU A 32 18.01 -14.37 -5.92
C GLU A 32 16.96 -13.34 -5.51
N ASN A 33 17.21 -12.05 -5.80
CA ASN A 33 16.22 -10.99 -5.58
C ASN A 33 14.91 -11.24 -6.34
N SER A 34 14.99 -11.71 -7.59
CA SER A 34 13.80 -12.07 -8.37
C SER A 34 13.04 -13.24 -7.74
N ASN A 35 13.75 -14.24 -7.23
CA ASN A 35 13.15 -15.38 -6.52
C ASN A 35 12.46 -14.97 -5.21
N VAL A 36 13.07 -14.04 -4.45
CA VAL A 36 12.43 -13.48 -3.25
C VAL A 36 11.15 -12.74 -3.63
N ARG A 37 11.17 -11.91 -4.69
CA ARG A 37 9.97 -11.24 -5.21
C ARG A 37 8.90 -12.24 -5.64
N LEU A 38 9.27 -13.31 -6.35
CA LEU A 38 8.33 -14.35 -6.76
C LEU A 38 7.70 -15.06 -5.56
N LYS A 39 8.48 -15.37 -4.51
CA LYS A 39 7.94 -15.95 -3.27
C LYS A 39 6.96 -14.98 -2.60
N ALA A 40 7.28 -13.69 -2.53
CA ALA A 40 6.38 -12.68 -1.99
C ALA A 40 5.06 -12.61 -2.76
N ILE A 41 5.12 -12.58 -4.10
CA ILE A 41 3.94 -12.59 -4.97
C ILE A 41 3.11 -13.86 -4.77
N LYS A 42 3.75 -15.02 -4.65
CA LYS A 42 3.05 -16.29 -4.36
C LYS A 42 2.32 -16.23 -3.02
N THR A 43 2.96 -15.68 -1.98
CA THR A 43 2.32 -15.51 -0.66
C THR A 43 1.13 -14.57 -0.76
N ILE A 44 1.27 -13.42 -1.44
CA ILE A 44 0.20 -12.45 -1.66
C ILE A 44 -0.98 -13.08 -2.41
N ASN A 45 -0.71 -13.82 -3.49
CA ASN A 45 -1.75 -14.51 -4.24
C ASN A 45 -2.45 -15.58 -3.40
N ASN A 46 -1.70 -16.30 -2.56
CA ASN A 46 -2.28 -17.29 -1.66
C ASN A 46 -3.15 -16.63 -0.57
N THR A 47 -2.76 -15.45 -0.06
CA THR A 47 -3.60 -14.68 0.86
C THR A 47 -4.87 -14.17 0.19
N TYR A 48 -4.81 -13.70 -1.05
CA TYR A 48 -6.00 -13.31 -1.80
C TYR A 48 -6.95 -14.48 -2.03
N LYS A 49 -6.43 -15.66 -2.38
CA LYS A 49 -7.25 -16.88 -2.49
C LYS A 49 -7.97 -17.22 -1.20
N LYS A 50 -7.31 -17.10 -0.04
CA LYS A 50 -7.93 -17.32 1.27
C LYS A 50 -9.01 -16.27 1.56
N MET A 51 -8.77 -15.00 1.25
CA MET A 51 -9.77 -13.94 1.41
C MET A 51 -11.02 -14.23 0.57
N ILE A 52 -10.84 -14.61 -0.69
CA ILE A 52 -11.96 -14.99 -1.57
C ILE A 52 -12.74 -16.18 -1.00
N GLN A 53 -12.05 -17.21 -0.50
CA GLN A 53 -12.71 -18.36 0.13
C GLN A 53 -13.55 -17.96 1.35
N VAL A 54 -13.05 -17.07 2.20
CA VAL A 54 -13.80 -16.55 3.36
C VAL A 54 -15.04 -15.79 2.87
N LEU A 55 -14.90 -14.91 1.87
CA LEU A 55 -16.03 -14.15 1.33
C LEU A 55 -17.12 -15.05 0.73
N VAL A 56 -16.74 -16.10 -0.01
CA VAL A 56 -17.69 -17.08 -0.56
C VAL A 56 -18.37 -17.87 0.57
N HIS A 57 -17.64 -18.20 1.63
CA HIS A 57 -18.22 -18.87 2.79
C HIS A 57 -19.20 -17.95 3.54
N ASP A 58 -18.90 -16.66 3.63
CA ASP A 58 -19.78 -15.66 4.25
C ASP A 58 -21.05 -15.44 3.40
N GLU A 59 -20.97 -15.49 2.08
CA GLU A 59 -22.12 -15.45 1.17
C GLU A 59 -23.14 -16.57 1.48
N ILE A 60 -22.66 -17.77 1.83
CA ILE A 60 -23.52 -18.90 2.25
C ILE A 60 -24.29 -18.58 3.53
N PHE A 61 -23.81 -17.69 4.40
CA PHE A 61 -24.54 -17.27 5.59
C PHE A 61 -25.54 -16.15 5.31
N TYR A 62 -25.23 -15.22 4.41
CA TYR A 62 -26.11 -14.10 4.09
C TYR A 62 -27.33 -14.53 3.26
N GLU A 63 -27.16 -15.49 2.34
CA GLU A 63 -28.25 -15.94 1.46
C GLU A 63 -29.46 -16.53 2.22
N PRO A 64 -29.30 -17.41 3.23
CA PRO A 64 -30.41 -17.88 4.06
C PRO A 64 -31.08 -16.76 4.86
N ILE A 65 -30.31 -15.80 5.37
CA ILE A 65 -30.86 -14.67 6.13
C ILE A 65 -31.75 -13.81 5.22
N LEU A 66 -31.25 -13.48 4.02
CA LEU A 66 -32.01 -12.69 3.05
C LEU A 66 -33.27 -13.41 2.58
N ARG A 67 -33.20 -14.72 2.32
CA ARG A 67 -34.39 -15.52 1.97
C ARG A 67 -35.41 -15.58 3.10
N SER A 68 -34.94 -15.77 4.34
CA SER A 68 -35.81 -15.76 5.52
C SER A 68 -36.52 -14.41 5.67
N LEU A 69 -35.81 -13.31 5.46
CA LEU A 69 -36.36 -11.96 5.54
C LEU A 69 -37.39 -11.69 4.43
N SER A 70 -37.10 -12.15 3.21
CA SER A 70 -38.03 -12.05 2.08
C SER A 70 -39.32 -12.83 2.33
N SER A 71 -39.20 -14.05 2.87
CA SER A 71 -40.36 -14.87 3.22
C SER A 71 -41.21 -14.20 4.31
N ASP A 72 -40.57 -13.61 5.32
CA ASP A 72 -41.29 -12.89 6.37
C ASP A 72 -42.00 -11.64 5.84
N MET A 73 -41.41 -10.91 4.89
CA MET A 73 -42.08 -9.79 4.20
C MET A 73 -43.33 -10.25 3.44
N ASP A 74 -43.28 -11.39 2.77
CA ASP A 74 -44.43 -11.94 2.05
C ASP A 74 -45.54 -12.36 3.03
N ASP A 75 -45.18 -12.99 4.15
CA ASP A 75 -46.11 -13.36 5.21
C ASP A 75 -46.76 -12.13 5.86
N GLN A 76 -45.99 -11.09 6.17
CA GLN A 76 -46.51 -9.82 6.68
C GLN A 76 -47.47 -9.17 5.68
N SER A 77 -47.15 -9.17 4.39
CA SER A 77 -48.04 -8.67 3.33
C SER A 77 -49.36 -9.43 3.30
N ASN A 78 -49.31 -10.75 3.43
CA ASN A 78 -50.50 -11.61 3.47
C ASN A 78 -51.33 -11.37 4.75
N PHE A 79 -50.69 -11.17 5.90
CA PHE A 79 -51.39 -10.80 7.13
C PHE A 79 -52.10 -9.44 7.00
N ILE A 80 -51.45 -8.44 6.42
CA ILE A 80 -52.06 -7.12 6.19
C ILE A 80 -53.29 -7.26 5.27
N LYS A 81 -53.17 -8.02 4.17
CA LYS A 81 -54.32 -8.30 3.28
C LYS A 81 -55.45 -9.00 4.01
N HIS A 82 -55.15 -9.98 4.85
CA HIS A 82 -56.14 -10.71 5.64
C HIS A 82 -56.83 -9.80 6.67
N ILE A 83 -56.07 -8.97 7.39
CA ILE A 83 -56.60 -7.99 8.34
C ILE A 83 -57.53 -7.00 7.63
N LEU A 84 -57.13 -6.52 6.44
CA LEU A 84 -57.97 -5.63 5.64
C LEU A 84 -59.25 -6.32 5.17
N PHE A 85 -59.15 -7.56 4.68
CA PHE A 85 -60.29 -8.35 4.24
C PHE A 85 -61.31 -8.58 5.37
N LEU A 86 -60.85 -8.84 6.60
CA LEU A 86 -61.72 -9.02 7.76
C LEU A 86 -62.22 -7.70 8.35
N GLY A 87 -61.37 -6.67 8.34
CA GLY A 87 -61.63 -5.36 8.93
C GLY A 87 -62.64 -4.54 8.14
N MET A 88 -62.60 -4.59 6.80
CA MET A 88 -63.53 -3.82 5.97
C MET A 88 -65.00 -4.19 6.22
N PRO A 89 -65.42 -5.48 6.25
CA PRO A 89 -66.78 -5.86 6.61
C PRO A 89 -67.17 -5.48 8.04
N ALA A 90 -66.25 -5.61 9.00
CA ALA A 90 -66.51 -5.23 10.39
C ALA A 90 -66.76 -3.72 10.52
N ILE A 91 -65.97 -2.89 9.84
CA ILE A 91 -66.15 -1.44 9.78
C ILE A 91 -67.46 -1.08 9.09
N ALA A 92 -67.82 -1.76 8.00
CA ALA A 92 -69.09 -1.55 7.31
C ALA A 92 -70.27 -1.87 8.23
N LYS A 93 -70.25 -3.02 8.92
CA LYS A 93 -71.27 -3.40 9.90
C LYS A 93 -71.36 -2.43 11.06
N PHE A 94 -70.22 -1.95 11.57
CA PHE A 94 -70.20 -0.94 12.62
C PHE A 94 -70.87 0.36 12.18
N LYS A 95 -70.63 0.81 10.94
CA LYS A 95 -71.32 2.00 10.39
C LYS A 95 -72.82 1.80 10.28
N GLU A 96 -73.28 0.65 9.77
CA GLU A 96 -74.72 0.32 9.71
C GLU A 96 -75.38 0.33 11.10
N LEU A 97 -74.79 -0.36 12.07
CA LEU A 97 -75.27 -0.40 13.45
C LEU A 97 -75.32 0.99 14.10
N ASN A 98 -74.33 1.84 13.80
CA ASN A 98 -74.30 3.21 14.32
C ASN A 98 -75.40 4.09 13.71
N GLU A 99 -75.70 3.93 12.41
CA GLU A 99 -76.83 4.60 11.76
C GLU A 99 -78.18 4.11 12.30
N GLU A 100 -78.34 2.79 12.49
CA GLU A 100 -79.53 2.20 13.12
C GLU A 100 -79.74 2.74 14.54
N PHE A 101 -78.67 2.82 15.33
CA PHE A 101 -78.71 3.38 16.69
C PHE A 101 -79.16 4.83 16.68
N ARG A 102 -78.59 5.67 15.80
CA ARG A 102 -79.02 7.07 15.64
C ARG A 102 -80.49 7.18 15.24
N ASN A 103 -80.95 6.35 14.32
CA ASN A 103 -82.35 6.33 13.90
C ASN A 103 -83.30 5.93 15.04
N MET A 104 -82.92 4.95 15.85
CA MET A 104 -83.70 4.56 17.03
C MET A 104 -83.71 5.64 18.11
N GLU A 105 -82.57 6.28 18.35
CA GLU A 105 -82.47 7.40 19.30
C GLU A 105 -83.38 8.56 18.87
N GLU A 106 -83.39 8.91 17.59
CA GLU A 106 -84.25 9.98 17.07
C GLU A 106 -85.74 9.63 17.17
N LYS A 107 -86.12 8.38 16.86
CA LYS A 107 -87.50 7.88 17.04
C LYS A 107 -87.91 7.89 18.51
N SER A 108 -87.03 7.44 19.40
CA SER A 108 -87.25 7.46 20.85
C SER A 108 -87.47 8.88 21.35
N ARG A 109 -86.62 9.83 20.93
CA ARG A 109 -86.74 11.25 21.27
C ARG A 109 -88.06 11.85 20.79
N LYS A 110 -88.46 11.58 19.54
CA LYS A 110 -89.76 12.02 18.98
C LYS A 110 -90.94 11.41 19.76
N ASN A 111 -90.90 10.10 20.05
CA ASN A 111 -91.94 9.42 20.83
C ASN A 111 -92.06 9.95 22.26
N LEU A 112 -90.92 10.22 22.92
CA LEU A 112 -90.89 10.82 24.25
C LEU A 112 -91.52 12.21 24.23
N GLN A 113 -91.18 13.04 23.23
CA GLN A 113 -91.75 14.36 23.07
C GLN A 113 -93.26 14.32 22.85
N ILE A 114 -93.76 13.40 22.01
CA ILE A 114 -95.19 13.18 21.79
C ILE A 114 -95.89 12.73 23.08
N LYS A 115 -95.31 11.78 23.83
CA LYS A 115 -95.86 11.31 25.11
C LYS A 115 -95.89 12.42 26.16
N LEU A 116 -94.85 13.25 26.23
CA LEU A 116 -94.82 14.41 27.13
C LEU A 116 -95.89 15.44 26.75
N GLN A 117 -96.11 15.69 25.45
CA GLN A 117 -97.20 16.55 24.97
C GLN A 117 -98.59 15.97 25.29
N MET A 118 -98.79 14.66 25.11
CA MET A 118 -100.04 13.99 25.50
C MET A 118 -100.29 14.07 27.01
N LEU A 119 -99.27 13.78 27.84
CA LEU A 119 -99.37 13.91 29.29
C LEU A 119 -99.65 15.34 29.73
N ALA A 120 -99.06 16.34 29.07
CA ALA A 120 -99.36 17.74 29.31
C ALA A 120 -100.82 18.08 28.95
N SER A 121 -101.37 17.51 27.87
CA SER A 121 -102.77 17.72 27.47
C SER A 121 -103.80 17.02 28.37
N LEU A 122 -103.44 15.89 28.99
CA LEU A 122 -104.28 15.13 29.92
C LEU A 122 -104.30 15.72 31.33
N LYS A 123 -103.36 16.61 31.67
CA LYS A 123 -103.26 17.22 32.99
C LYS A 123 -104.26 18.38 33.13
N LYS A 124 -105.54 18.06 33.32
CA LYS A 124 -106.48 18.94 34.04
C LYS A 124 -106.48 18.58 35.54
N PRO A 125 -106.62 19.57 36.45
CA PRO A 125 -106.28 19.39 37.85
C PRO A 125 -107.50 18.95 38.66
N ALA A 126 -107.45 17.75 39.22
CA ALA A 126 -108.28 17.32 40.34
C ALA A 126 -107.36 16.47 41.23
N GLY A 127 -107.10 16.83 42.48
CA GLY A 127 -108.12 17.10 43.49
C GLY A 127 -108.25 15.83 44.33
N THR A 128 -107.55 15.83 45.46
CA THR A 128 -107.67 14.95 46.63
C THR A 128 -108.94 14.09 46.69
N SER A 129 -108.80 12.78 46.96
CA SER A 129 -109.34 12.18 48.19
C SER A 129 -109.02 10.68 48.34
N ILE A 130 -108.69 10.38 49.58
CA ILE A 130 -108.53 9.09 50.27
C ILE A 130 -109.86 8.36 50.33
N VAL A 131 -109.92 7.02 50.13
CA VAL A 131 -110.75 6.10 50.96
C VAL A 131 -110.15 4.68 50.96
N ASN A 132 -110.09 4.14 52.19
CA ASN A 132 -109.70 2.82 52.67
C ASN A 132 -110.54 1.63 52.14
N PHE A 133 -109.98 0.41 52.22
CA PHE A 133 -110.35 -0.67 53.17
C PHE A 133 -110.01 -2.08 52.64
N ASN A 134 -109.16 -2.77 53.42
CA ASN A 134 -109.19 -4.19 53.82
C ASN A 134 -109.93 -5.22 52.93
N LYS A 135 -109.21 -6.24 52.45
CA LYS A 135 -109.39 -7.66 52.85
C LYS A 135 -108.33 -8.60 52.23
N PRO A 136 -108.08 -9.78 52.83
CA PRO A 136 -106.87 -10.59 52.69
C PRO A 136 -106.96 -11.61 51.55
N LYS A 137 -105.83 -11.95 50.93
CA LYS A 137 -105.66 -13.12 50.03
C LYS A 137 -104.24 -13.65 50.16
N GLU A 138 -104.10 -14.81 50.82
CA GLU A 138 -103.86 -16.11 50.18
C GLU A 138 -102.39 -16.33 49.87
N ALA A 139 -101.78 -17.20 50.67
CA ALA A 139 -100.45 -17.74 50.42
C ALA A 139 -100.46 -18.48 49.07
N PRO A 140 -99.44 -18.28 48.21
CA PRO A 140 -99.36 -19.00 46.95
C PRO A 140 -99.16 -20.51 47.20
N PRO A 141 -99.84 -21.37 46.42
CA PRO A 141 -99.73 -22.81 46.57
C PRO A 141 -98.33 -23.25 46.15
N THR A 142 -97.56 -23.79 47.08
CA THR A 142 -96.32 -24.50 46.74
C THR A 142 -96.70 -25.85 46.15
N THR A 143 -96.83 -25.89 44.82
CA THR A 143 -96.74 -27.13 44.06
C THR A 143 -95.34 -27.69 44.22
N ASN A 144 -95.16 -28.47 45.29
CA ASN A 144 -93.98 -29.30 45.49
C ASN A 144 -93.92 -30.37 44.40
N LEU A 145 -93.27 -30.02 43.28
CA LEU A 145 -92.93 -30.94 42.19
C LEU A 145 -91.90 -32.02 42.64
N LYS A 146 -91.46 -32.02 43.90
CA LYS A 146 -90.42 -32.90 44.44
C LYS A 146 -90.94 -34.21 45.05
N ARG A 147 -92.24 -34.51 44.96
CA ARG A 147 -92.85 -35.68 45.64
C ARG A 147 -92.39 -37.05 45.11
N TYR A 148 -91.71 -37.10 43.95
CA TYR A 148 -91.28 -38.35 43.32
C TYR A 148 -89.78 -38.47 43.02
N VAL A 149 -88.90 -37.76 43.74
CA VAL A 149 -87.45 -38.02 43.65
C VAL A 149 -86.99 -38.77 44.89
N ARG A 150 -87.23 -40.09 44.92
CA ARG A 150 -86.53 -40.98 45.87
C ARG A 150 -85.15 -41.25 45.29
N GLU A 151 -84.12 -40.60 45.82
CA GLU A 151 -82.73 -40.93 45.50
C GLU A 151 -82.47 -42.38 45.95
N THR A 152 -82.26 -43.28 45.00
CA THR A 152 -81.84 -44.67 45.28
C THR A 152 -80.37 -44.67 45.71
N GLN A 153 -79.94 -45.69 46.45
CA GLN A 153 -78.54 -45.80 46.93
C GLN A 153 -77.52 -45.77 45.78
N SER A 154 -77.89 -46.35 44.62
CA SER A 154 -77.13 -46.24 43.38
C SER A 154 -77.03 -44.80 42.85
N MET A 155 -78.09 -44.01 42.98
CA MET A 155 -78.14 -42.61 42.58
C MET A 155 -77.27 -41.72 43.47
N MET A 156 -77.19 -42.03 44.77
CA MET A 156 -76.31 -41.34 45.72
C MET A 156 -74.83 -41.62 45.44
N ILE A 157 -74.48 -42.89 45.16
CA ILE A 157 -73.12 -43.29 44.74
C ILE A 157 -72.76 -42.57 43.43
N LEU A 158 -73.66 -42.59 42.44
CA LEU A 158 -73.44 -41.92 41.17
C LEU A 158 -73.20 -40.41 41.34
N LYS A 159 -73.90 -39.76 42.28
CA LYS A 159 -73.77 -38.32 42.57
C LYS A 159 -72.46 -37.97 43.26
N LEU A 160 -71.93 -38.87 44.11
CA LEU A 160 -70.60 -38.74 44.71
C LEU A 160 -69.50 -38.88 43.66
N GLU A 161 -69.60 -39.90 42.79
CA GLU A 161 -68.69 -40.09 41.66
C GLU A 161 -68.73 -38.89 40.70
N LEU A 162 -69.93 -38.36 40.39
CA LEU A 162 -70.08 -37.18 39.55
C LEU A 162 -69.40 -35.94 40.17
N LYS A 163 -69.49 -35.77 41.49
CA LYS A 163 -68.78 -34.69 42.21
C LYS A 163 -67.26 -34.87 42.16
N ALA A 164 -66.77 -36.10 42.28
CA ALA A 164 -65.35 -36.40 42.17
C ALA A 164 -64.83 -36.08 40.76
N VAL A 165 -65.57 -36.50 39.72
CA VAL A 165 -65.28 -36.20 38.31
C VAL A 165 -65.37 -34.69 38.03
N GLU A 166 -66.34 -33.98 38.60
CA GLU A 166 -66.44 -32.52 38.44
C GLU A 166 -65.25 -31.79 39.08
N LYS A 167 -64.75 -32.28 40.22
CA LYS A 167 -63.56 -31.74 40.88
C LYS A 167 -62.31 -31.94 40.03
N THR A 168 -62.09 -33.14 39.49
CA THR A 168 -60.95 -33.41 38.62
C THR A 168 -61.01 -32.61 37.32
N ILE A 169 -62.20 -32.44 36.73
CA ILE A 169 -62.38 -31.58 35.54
C ILE A 169 -62.05 -30.11 35.85
N LYS A 170 -62.43 -29.59 37.03
CA LYS A 170 -62.08 -28.22 37.45
C LYS A 170 -60.57 -28.04 37.66
N GLU A 171 -59.91 -29.01 38.28
CA GLU A 171 -58.45 -29.00 38.47
C GLU A 171 -57.74 -29.03 37.11
N VAL A 172 -58.15 -29.91 36.20
CA VAL A 172 -57.57 -30.00 34.86
C VAL A 172 -57.84 -28.72 34.06
N LYS A 173 -59.02 -28.12 34.16
CA LYS A 173 -59.35 -26.83 33.53
C LYS A 173 -58.45 -25.70 34.04
N PHE A 174 -58.14 -25.69 35.33
CA PHE A 174 -57.28 -24.68 35.95
C PHE A 174 -55.82 -24.84 35.51
N VAL A 175 -55.29 -26.07 35.54
CA VAL A 175 -53.90 -26.37 35.14
C VAL A 175 -53.67 -26.09 33.64
N THR A 176 -54.67 -26.36 32.79
CA THR A 176 -54.56 -26.18 31.33
C THR A 176 -55.06 -24.81 30.84
N LEU A 177 -55.55 -23.95 31.73
CA LEU A 177 -56.13 -22.62 31.43
C LEU A 177 -57.16 -22.66 30.27
N CYS A 178 -57.98 -23.71 30.21
CA CYS A 178 -58.95 -23.91 29.12
C CYS A 178 -60.34 -23.35 29.46
N SER A 179 -61.07 -22.88 28.45
CA SER A 179 -62.44 -22.41 28.62
C SER A 179 -63.46 -23.55 28.44
N GLN A 180 -63.18 -24.45 27.51
CA GLN A 180 -64.01 -25.62 27.16
C GLN A 180 -63.27 -26.94 27.39
N ALA A 181 -63.99 -27.99 27.76
CA ALA A 181 -63.40 -29.30 28.04
C ALA A 181 -62.76 -29.97 26.82
N LYS A 182 -63.23 -29.67 25.60
CA LYS A 182 -62.67 -30.22 24.35
C LYS A 182 -61.24 -29.72 24.04
N GLU A 183 -60.88 -28.57 24.58
CA GLU A 183 -59.57 -27.92 24.33
C GLU A 183 -58.46 -28.45 25.25
N ILE A 184 -58.83 -29.18 26.31
CA ILE A 184 -57.91 -29.68 27.34
C ILE A 184 -56.84 -30.59 26.72
N TYR A 185 -57.24 -31.60 25.95
CA TYR A 185 -56.31 -32.59 25.42
C TYR A 185 -55.32 -32.02 24.37
N PRO A 186 -55.76 -31.24 23.36
CA PRO A 186 -54.83 -30.59 22.42
C PRO A 186 -53.84 -29.65 23.11
N ARG A 187 -54.29 -28.84 24.08
CA ARG A 187 -53.40 -27.94 24.82
C ARG A 187 -52.42 -28.67 25.71
N MET A 188 -52.88 -29.70 26.43
CA MET A 188 -52.00 -30.51 27.27
C MET A 188 -50.91 -31.19 26.42
N LYS A 189 -51.26 -31.72 25.26
CA LYS A 189 -50.28 -32.28 24.30
C LYS A 189 -49.27 -31.22 23.84
N SER A 190 -49.73 -30.06 23.41
CA SER A 190 -48.84 -28.96 23.00
C SER A 190 -47.96 -28.45 24.14
N GLN A 191 -48.45 -28.46 25.38
CA GLN A 191 -47.70 -28.03 26.55
C GLN A 191 -46.60 -29.03 26.91
N VAL A 192 -46.87 -30.34 26.79
CA VAL A 192 -45.85 -31.39 26.94
C VAL A 192 -44.78 -31.25 25.86
N ASP A 193 -45.17 -31.10 24.59
CA ASP A 193 -44.22 -30.93 23.48
C ASP A 193 -43.36 -29.66 23.65
N ASN A 194 -43.95 -28.56 24.13
CA ASN A 194 -43.22 -27.33 24.43
C ASN A 194 -42.27 -27.49 25.61
N ASN A 195 -42.66 -28.24 26.65
CA ASN A 195 -41.81 -28.49 27.80
C ASN A 195 -40.61 -29.37 27.44
N ASP A 196 -40.81 -30.39 26.59
CA ASP A 196 -39.73 -31.22 26.07
C ASP A 196 -38.72 -30.40 25.25
N LYS A 197 -39.20 -29.45 24.43
CA LYS A 197 -38.33 -28.51 23.71
C LYS A 197 -37.55 -27.61 24.67
N LEU A 198 -38.20 -27.10 25.71
CA LEU A 198 -37.56 -26.28 26.73
C LEU A 198 -36.47 -27.06 27.47
N HIS A 199 -36.74 -28.30 27.86
CA HIS A 199 -35.76 -29.17 28.48
C HIS A 199 -34.55 -29.41 27.59
N ARG A 200 -34.74 -29.65 26.28
CA ARG A 200 -33.63 -29.77 25.32
C ARG A 200 -32.82 -28.48 25.21
N MET A 201 -33.46 -27.32 25.19
CA MET A 201 -32.76 -26.03 25.19
C MET A 201 -31.92 -25.85 26.46
N ILE A 202 -32.49 -26.12 27.63
CA ILE A 202 -31.78 -26.00 28.92
C ILE A 202 -30.54 -26.91 28.95
N VAL A 203 -30.65 -28.14 28.47
CA VAL A 203 -29.52 -29.08 28.41
C VAL A 203 -28.43 -28.57 27.46
N ASN A 204 -28.81 -28.05 26.29
CA ASN A 204 -27.86 -27.48 25.34
C ASN A 204 -27.15 -26.24 25.92
N ASP A 205 -27.87 -25.36 26.61
CA ASP A 205 -27.30 -24.18 27.25
C ASP A 205 -26.34 -24.57 28.38
N MET A 206 -26.67 -25.62 29.15
CA MET A 206 -25.76 -26.19 30.16
C MET A 206 -24.45 -26.68 29.52
N LEU A 207 -24.53 -27.46 28.44
CA LEU A 207 -23.35 -27.95 27.72
C LEU A 207 -22.52 -26.81 27.13
N ALA A 208 -23.17 -25.77 26.62
CA ALA A 208 -22.49 -24.57 26.13
C ALA A 208 -21.76 -23.83 27.25
N HIS A 209 -22.37 -23.71 28.42
CA HIS A 209 -21.75 -23.12 29.61
C HIS A 209 -20.54 -23.93 30.08
N GLU A 210 -20.64 -25.26 30.16
CA GLU A 210 -19.52 -26.14 30.52
C GLU A 210 -18.36 -26.01 29.50
N MET A 211 -18.67 -25.96 28.21
CA MET A 211 -17.67 -25.71 27.17
C MET A 211 -17.01 -24.33 27.36
N LEU A 212 -17.77 -23.30 27.69
CA LEU A 212 -17.22 -21.97 27.93
C LEU A 212 -16.29 -21.96 29.14
N GLU A 213 -16.66 -22.66 30.22
CA GLU A 213 -15.86 -22.78 31.43
C GLU A 213 -14.53 -23.50 31.16
N THR A 214 -14.56 -24.60 30.39
CA THR A 214 -13.33 -25.32 29.98
C THR A 214 -12.42 -24.44 29.11
N LYS A 215 -12.98 -23.67 28.16
CA LYS A 215 -12.22 -22.70 27.37
C LYS A 215 -11.58 -21.63 28.24
N MET A 216 -12.30 -21.12 29.24
CA MET A 216 -11.77 -20.12 30.18
C MET A 216 -10.60 -20.69 31.00
N LYS A 217 -10.72 -21.94 31.49
CA LYS A 217 -9.63 -22.63 32.19
C LYS A 217 -8.40 -22.78 31.29
N CYS A 218 -8.56 -23.22 30.04
CA CYS A 218 -7.46 -23.35 29.09
C CYS A 218 -6.79 -21.99 28.79
N ALA A 219 -7.58 -20.94 28.58
CA ALA A 219 -7.07 -19.59 28.35
C ALA A 219 -6.29 -19.06 29.56
N SER A 220 -6.75 -19.35 30.79
CA SER A 220 -6.04 -18.99 32.01
C SER A 220 -4.69 -19.70 32.13
N VAL A 221 -4.64 -20.99 31.79
CA VAL A 221 -3.38 -21.76 31.77
C VAL A 221 -2.44 -21.20 30.70
N LEU A 222 -2.92 -20.94 29.49
CA LEU A 222 -2.13 -20.33 28.42
C LEU A 222 -1.61 -18.95 28.82
N LYS A 223 -2.43 -18.13 29.48
CA LYS A 223 -2.01 -16.84 30.03
C LYS A 223 -0.89 -17.01 31.06
N GLY A 224 -1.00 -17.98 31.97
CA GLY A 224 0.06 -18.31 32.92
C GLY A 224 1.36 -18.75 32.24
N VAL A 225 1.26 -19.60 31.21
CA VAL A 225 2.40 -20.04 30.40
C VAL A 225 3.04 -18.88 29.63
N LEU A 226 2.24 -17.97 29.05
CA LEU A 226 2.74 -16.78 28.35
C LEU A 226 3.44 -15.79 29.29
N VAL A 227 2.90 -15.57 30.49
CA VAL A 227 3.52 -14.72 31.51
C VAL A 227 4.85 -15.32 31.98
N ASN A 228 4.92 -16.65 32.14
CA ASN A 228 6.15 -17.34 32.50
C ASN A 228 7.14 -17.51 31.33
N ASN A 229 6.67 -17.43 30.08
CA ASN A 229 7.49 -17.48 28.85
C ASN A 229 7.90 -16.10 28.32
N LEU A 230 7.60 -15.01 29.04
CA LEU A 230 8.31 -13.74 28.86
C LEU A 230 9.71 -13.93 29.46
N SER A 231 10.52 -14.76 28.80
CA SER A 231 11.80 -15.21 29.32
C SER A 231 12.74 -14.02 29.44
N GLU A 232 13.47 -13.94 30.54
CA GLU A 232 14.61 -13.03 30.69
C GLU A 232 15.57 -13.15 29.49
N GLU A 233 15.64 -14.33 28.87
CA GLU A 233 16.40 -14.57 27.64
C GLU A 233 15.92 -13.74 26.44
N GLU A 234 14.61 -13.55 26.24
CA GLU A 234 14.11 -12.73 25.12
C GLU A 234 14.34 -11.24 25.41
N ILE A 235 14.26 -10.81 26.68
CA ILE A 235 14.65 -9.45 27.09
C ILE A 235 16.15 -9.23 26.83
N ASN A 236 17.00 -10.16 27.28
CA ASN A 236 18.45 -10.13 27.05
C ASN A 236 18.80 -10.15 25.55
N ARG A 237 18.04 -10.90 24.74
CA ARG A 237 18.20 -10.93 23.29
C ARG A 237 17.86 -9.58 22.67
N LEU A 238 16.75 -8.95 23.08
CA LEU A 238 16.33 -7.64 22.59
C LEU A 238 17.35 -6.54 22.97
N GLU A 239 17.89 -6.58 24.19
CA GLU A 239 18.97 -5.69 24.63
C GLU A 239 20.23 -5.88 23.79
N ARG A 240 20.66 -7.13 23.57
CA ARG A 240 21.80 -7.44 22.71
C ARG A 240 21.62 -6.93 21.29
N ILE A 241 20.41 -7.05 20.73
CA ILE A 241 20.09 -6.50 19.40
C ILE A 241 20.23 -4.97 19.41
N LYS A 242 19.78 -4.30 20.47
CA LYS A 242 19.87 -2.85 20.61
C LYS A 242 21.33 -2.39 20.68
N ASP A 243 22.18 -3.11 21.41
CA ASP A 243 23.61 -2.79 21.52
C ASP A 243 24.36 -3.06 20.22
N LEU A 244 24.05 -4.15 19.52
CA LEU A 244 24.61 -4.42 18.19
C LEU A 244 24.22 -3.34 17.18
N LYS A 245 22.99 -2.83 17.22
CA LYS A 245 22.57 -1.70 16.38
C LYS A 245 23.36 -0.43 16.67
N LYS A 246 23.63 -0.14 17.95
CA LYS A 246 24.46 1.02 18.33
C LYS A 246 25.91 0.86 17.86
N MET A 247 26.49 -0.35 17.95
CA MET A 247 27.84 -0.60 17.43
C MET A 247 27.89 -0.43 15.92
N LEU A 248 26.94 -1.01 15.19
CA LEU A 248 26.84 -0.86 13.74
C LEU A 248 26.77 0.61 13.33
N GLN A 249 25.99 1.43 14.05
CA GLN A 249 25.86 2.84 13.73
C GLN A 249 27.18 3.60 13.93
N LYS A 250 27.92 3.30 15.00
CA LYS A 250 29.27 3.86 15.20
C LYS A 250 30.25 3.44 14.11
N ASP A 251 30.16 2.19 13.66
CA ASP A 251 31.03 1.69 12.58
C ASP A 251 30.72 2.39 11.24
N ILE A 252 29.43 2.65 10.95
CA ILE A 252 29.00 3.42 9.78
C ILE A 252 29.50 4.86 9.86
N GLU A 253 29.33 5.52 11.00
CA GLU A 253 29.84 6.88 11.23
C GLU A 253 31.36 6.94 11.03
N PHE A 254 32.09 5.95 11.55
CA PHE A 254 33.53 5.84 11.35
C PHE A 254 33.91 5.61 9.87
N GLU A 255 33.17 4.77 9.15
CA GLU A 255 33.38 4.55 7.71
C GLU A 255 33.18 5.85 6.93
N ASP A 256 32.08 6.58 7.20
CA ASP A 256 31.79 7.86 6.55
C ASP A 256 32.88 8.90 6.83
N ASP A 257 33.36 9.01 8.07
CA ASP A 257 34.46 9.90 8.44
C ASP A 257 35.74 9.53 7.69
N THR A 258 36.09 8.24 7.60
CA THR A 258 37.27 7.80 6.85
C THR A 258 37.16 8.06 5.36
N LEU A 259 35.97 7.91 4.77
CA LEU A 259 35.72 8.23 3.37
C LEU A 259 35.86 9.73 3.11
N GLN A 260 35.36 10.58 4.01
CA GLN A 260 35.56 12.03 3.92
C GLN A 260 37.04 12.40 4.01
N HIS A 261 37.78 11.81 4.95
CA HIS A 261 39.24 12.00 5.05
C HIS A 261 39.97 11.56 3.78
N LEU A 262 39.57 10.45 3.16
CA LEU A 262 40.16 9.97 1.92
C LEU A 262 39.87 10.90 0.73
N LYS A 263 38.62 11.39 0.61
CA LYS A 263 38.22 12.37 -0.42
C LYS A 263 39.02 13.66 -0.30
N ASN A 264 39.08 14.24 0.91
CA ASN A 264 39.85 15.46 1.16
C ASN A 264 41.34 15.29 0.82
N ARG A 265 41.92 14.12 1.13
CA ARG A 265 43.30 13.80 0.76
C ARG A 265 43.48 13.63 -0.75
N ALA A 266 42.52 13.00 -1.43
CA ALA A 266 42.55 12.85 -2.89
C ALA A 266 42.44 14.21 -3.59
N ASP A 267 41.54 15.08 -3.13
CA ASP A 267 41.39 16.45 -3.65
C ASP A 267 42.66 17.27 -3.45
N ALA A 268 43.28 17.18 -2.26
CA ALA A 268 44.57 17.81 -2.00
C ALA A 268 45.68 17.29 -2.93
N TYR A 269 45.71 15.97 -3.20
CA TYR A 269 46.67 15.36 -4.13
C TYR A 269 46.47 15.86 -5.57
N VAL A 270 45.22 15.97 -6.02
CA VAL A 270 44.90 16.53 -7.35
C VAL A 270 45.31 17.98 -7.44
N MET A 271 45.00 18.80 -6.42
CA MET A 271 45.41 20.21 -6.35
C MET A 271 46.93 20.36 -6.38
N LEU A 272 47.67 19.52 -5.65
CA LEU A 272 49.14 19.48 -5.71
C LEU A 272 49.63 19.10 -7.11
N ARG A 273 49.05 18.08 -7.74
CA ARG A 273 49.42 17.66 -9.09
C ARG A 273 49.22 18.78 -10.11
N VAL A 274 48.06 19.43 -10.10
CA VAL A 274 47.72 20.53 -11.03
C VAL A 274 48.61 21.74 -10.80
N SER A 275 48.86 22.12 -9.54
CA SER A 275 49.72 23.26 -9.22
C SER A 275 51.18 23.03 -9.61
N ILE A 276 51.73 21.84 -9.37
CA ILE A 276 53.10 21.49 -9.80
C ILE A 276 53.18 21.44 -11.33
N TRP A 277 52.15 20.93 -12.01
CA TRP A 277 52.10 20.93 -13.46
C TRP A 277 52.04 22.36 -14.03
N ASN A 278 51.25 23.25 -13.41
CA ASN A 278 51.23 24.66 -13.76
C ASN A 278 52.62 25.32 -13.60
N LEU A 279 53.36 24.99 -12.53
CA LEU A 279 54.75 25.46 -12.37
C LEU A 279 55.67 24.93 -13.49
N LEU A 280 55.52 23.67 -13.90
CA LEU A 280 56.30 23.11 -15.01
C LEU A 280 56.00 23.85 -16.33
N GLU A 281 54.73 24.19 -16.55
CA GLU A 281 54.24 24.91 -17.71
C GLU A 281 54.78 26.35 -17.78
N ILE A 282 54.78 27.07 -16.65
CA ILE A 282 55.43 28.40 -16.55
C ILE A 282 56.93 28.27 -16.88
N LEU A 283 57.57 27.19 -16.45
CA LEU A 283 58.99 26.91 -16.70
C LEU A 283 59.23 26.18 -18.05
N ARG A 284 58.28 26.21 -18.98
CA ARG A 284 58.38 25.47 -20.27
C ARG A 284 59.64 25.80 -21.06
N HIS A 285 60.12 27.05 -21.00
CA HIS A 285 61.29 27.52 -21.76
C HIS A 285 62.63 27.35 -21.03
N VAL A 286 62.62 26.96 -19.76
CA VAL A 286 63.85 26.79 -18.95
C VAL A 286 64.46 25.42 -19.20
N ASP A 287 65.74 25.38 -19.58
CA ASP A 287 66.53 24.15 -19.79
C ASP A 287 65.93 23.18 -20.81
N ARG A 288 65.35 23.71 -21.89
CA ARG A 288 64.75 22.90 -22.93
C ARG A 288 65.84 22.30 -23.83
N GLN A 289 66.00 20.98 -23.78
CA GLN A 289 66.69 20.27 -24.85
C GLN A 289 65.79 20.30 -26.09
N PRO A 290 66.31 20.64 -27.29
CA PRO A 290 65.53 20.51 -28.51
C PRO A 290 65.08 19.04 -28.62
N LYS A 291 63.78 18.79 -28.45
CA LYS A 291 63.22 17.48 -28.69
C LYS A 291 63.33 17.27 -30.19
N LEU A 292 64.27 16.42 -30.61
CA LEU A 292 64.25 15.85 -31.95
C LEU A 292 62.95 15.07 -32.05
N LEU A 293 61.91 15.69 -32.60
CA LEU A 293 60.72 14.97 -33.03
C LEU A 293 61.22 14.01 -34.09
N ARG A 294 61.40 12.74 -33.71
CA ARG A 294 61.76 11.67 -34.64
C ARG A 294 60.56 11.47 -35.56
N ALA A 295 60.50 12.27 -36.61
CA ALA A 295 59.44 12.18 -37.60
C ALA A 295 59.66 10.87 -38.35
N GLN A 296 58.72 9.93 -38.20
CA GLN A 296 58.68 8.78 -39.10
C GLN A 296 58.24 9.29 -40.46
N TYR A 297 59.21 9.52 -41.34
CA TYR A 297 58.92 9.95 -42.71
C TYR A 297 58.26 8.81 -43.48
N PRO A 298 57.07 9.01 -44.06
CA PRO A 298 56.35 7.97 -44.79
C PRO A 298 57.05 7.52 -46.07
N ASN A 299 58.00 8.30 -46.61
CA ASN A 299 58.76 7.94 -47.80
C ASN A 299 60.26 8.24 -47.66
N SER A 300 61.10 7.45 -48.33
CA SER A 300 62.57 7.55 -48.34
C SER A 300 63.08 8.88 -48.89
N TYR A 301 62.38 9.49 -49.84
CA TYR A 301 62.73 10.80 -50.42
C TYR A 301 62.71 11.96 -49.39
N LEU A 302 61.89 11.85 -48.34
CA LEU A 302 61.82 12.84 -47.25
C LEU A 302 62.95 12.66 -46.21
N LYS A 303 63.79 11.62 -46.34
CA LYS A 303 64.99 11.42 -45.50
C LYS A 303 66.23 12.16 -46.03
N LEU A 304 66.13 12.84 -47.17
CA LEU A 304 67.24 13.60 -47.75
C LEU A 304 67.70 14.72 -46.79
N PRO A 305 69.02 14.98 -46.63
CA PRO A 305 69.56 15.86 -45.59
C PRO A 305 68.98 17.28 -45.57
N LEU A 306 68.59 17.80 -46.74
CA LEU A 306 68.05 19.16 -46.91
C LEU A 306 66.52 19.26 -46.67
N LEU A 307 65.82 18.12 -46.64
CA LEU A 307 64.36 18.02 -46.41
C LEU A 307 64.01 17.47 -45.02
N LYS A 308 65.01 17.25 -44.16
CA LYS A 308 64.78 16.84 -42.78
C LYS A 308 64.24 18.00 -41.96
N PHE A 309 62.96 17.93 -41.63
CA PHE A 309 62.30 18.84 -40.70
C PHE A 309 62.89 18.79 -39.27
N GLU A 310 63.72 17.78 -38.98
CA GLU A 310 64.52 17.67 -37.74
C GLU A 310 65.61 18.75 -37.63
N MET A 311 66.00 19.41 -38.73
CA MET A 311 67.00 20.48 -38.74
C MET A 311 66.42 21.84 -38.35
N LEU A 312 65.10 21.96 -38.25
CA LEU A 312 64.41 23.18 -37.80
C LEU A 312 64.32 23.17 -36.27
N ASN A 313 65.20 23.93 -35.62
CA ASN A 313 65.16 24.17 -34.18
C ASN A 313 63.96 25.05 -33.81
N MET A 314 62.73 24.54 -33.89
CA MET A 314 61.55 25.27 -33.43
C MET A 314 61.60 25.43 -31.91
N ARG A 315 61.75 26.68 -31.44
CA ARG A 315 61.69 27.05 -30.02
C ARG A 315 60.25 27.22 -29.50
N ALA A 316 59.30 27.44 -30.41
CA ALA A 316 57.87 27.41 -30.11
C ALA A 316 57.40 25.96 -29.93
N ALA A 317 56.59 25.70 -28.90
CA ALA A 317 56.30 24.34 -28.49
C ALA A 317 54.88 24.14 -28.00
N ALA A 318 54.29 23.04 -28.45
CA ALA A 318 53.05 22.51 -27.90
C ALA A 318 53.21 22.11 -26.41
N PRO A 319 52.13 22.14 -25.63
CA PRO A 319 52.11 21.62 -24.26
C PRO A 319 52.63 20.17 -24.21
N GLU A 320 53.41 19.85 -23.19
CA GLU A 320 53.86 18.47 -22.99
C GLU A 320 52.67 17.58 -22.57
N ILE A 321 52.68 16.32 -23.01
CA ILE A 321 51.67 15.33 -22.62
C ILE A 321 51.67 15.25 -21.10
N PHE A 322 50.47 15.26 -20.51
CA PHE A 322 50.27 15.26 -19.07
C PHE A 322 50.94 14.04 -18.42
N GLU A 323 52.08 14.23 -17.74
CA GLU A 323 52.70 13.17 -16.94
C GLU A 323 51.88 12.91 -15.68
N GLU A 324 51.71 11.63 -15.31
CA GLU A 324 50.84 11.29 -14.17
C GLU A 324 51.55 11.23 -12.83
N ASN A 325 52.87 11.08 -12.84
CA ASN A 325 53.65 10.87 -11.63
C ASN A 325 54.17 12.20 -11.05
N ILE A 326 53.62 12.60 -9.90
CA ILE A 326 53.98 13.86 -9.22
C ILE A 326 55.48 13.94 -8.89
N ASP A 327 56.11 12.84 -8.49
CA ASP A 327 57.53 12.84 -8.11
C ASP A 327 58.41 13.21 -9.31
N ASN A 328 58.09 12.67 -10.49
CA ASN A 328 58.83 12.98 -11.72
C ASN A 328 58.67 14.45 -12.10
N ILE A 329 57.43 14.97 -12.07
CA ILE A 329 57.15 16.39 -12.34
C ILE A 329 57.88 17.28 -11.33
N MET A 330 57.86 16.93 -10.05
CA MET A 330 58.56 17.66 -8.99
C MET A 330 60.08 17.68 -9.23
N HIS A 331 60.69 16.57 -9.64
CA HIS A 331 62.12 16.51 -9.96
C HIS A 331 62.46 17.39 -11.18
N MET A 332 61.61 17.40 -12.21
CA MET A 332 61.77 18.29 -13.37
C MET A 332 61.68 19.76 -12.99
N VAL A 333 60.67 20.13 -12.18
CA VAL A 333 60.51 21.50 -11.67
C VAL A 333 61.71 21.91 -10.84
N LYS A 334 62.16 21.07 -9.89
CA LYS A 334 63.37 21.34 -9.07
C LYS A 334 64.61 21.57 -9.94
N ARG A 335 64.84 20.74 -10.94
CA ARG A 335 65.97 20.89 -11.88
C ARG A 335 65.88 22.19 -12.67
N LYS A 336 64.71 22.53 -13.19
CA LYS A 336 64.49 23.76 -13.97
C LYS A 336 64.66 25.01 -13.09
N ILE A 337 64.06 25.04 -11.91
CA ILE A 337 64.24 26.13 -10.94
C ILE A 337 65.70 26.28 -10.54
N TYR A 338 66.40 25.18 -10.24
CA TYR A 338 67.82 25.22 -9.90
C TYR A 338 68.67 25.85 -11.01
N LYS A 339 68.41 25.49 -12.27
CA LYS A 339 69.10 26.09 -13.43
C LYS A 339 68.74 27.55 -13.63
N LEU A 340 67.47 27.91 -13.44
CA LEU A 340 67.02 29.30 -13.49
C LEU A 340 67.72 30.14 -12.42
N MET A 341 67.71 29.70 -11.17
CA MET A 341 68.36 30.40 -10.05
C MET A 341 69.87 30.53 -10.27
N LYS A 342 70.52 29.48 -10.80
CA LYS A 342 71.96 29.55 -11.14
C LYS A 342 72.24 30.55 -12.27
N ALA A 343 71.34 30.69 -13.24
CA ALA A 343 71.46 31.68 -14.31
C ALA A 343 71.27 33.12 -13.80
N TYR A 344 70.33 33.34 -12.88
CA TYR A 344 70.10 34.64 -12.25
C TYR A 344 71.18 35.06 -11.25
N ALA A 345 71.90 34.09 -10.65
CA ALA A 345 73.03 34.37 -9.76
C ALA A 345 74.26 34.94 -10.50
N VAL A 346 74.32 34.80 -11.84
CA VAL A 346 75.32 35.46 -12.68
C VAL A 346 74.74 36.82 -13.05
N GLU A 347 75.35 37.91 -12.58
CA GLU A 347 74.93 39.28 -12.94
C GLU A 347 75.05 39.49 -14.46
N LEU A 348 73.96 39.28 -15.17
CA LEU A 348 73.84 39.54 -16.60
C LEU A 348 73.72 41.05 -16.81
N LYS A 349 74.64 41.61 -17.61
CA LYS A 349 74.59 43.03 -17.96
C LYS A 349 73.26 43.34 -18.69
N PRO A 350 72.61 44.48 -18.41
CA PRO A 350 71.31 44.81 -19.02
C PRO A 350 71.37 44.89 -20.56
N THR A 351 72.55 45.16 -21.13
CA THR A 351 72.80 45.16 -22.57
C THR A 351 72.74 43.76 -23.18
N THR A 352 73.27 42.74 -22.50
CA THR A 352 73.17 41.34 -22.93
C THR A 352 71.76 40.79 -22.84
N ILE A 353 70.97 41.27 -21.87
CA ILE A 353 69.55 40.86 -21.74
C ILE A 353 68.73 41.43 -22.91
N LYS A 354 68.90 42.72 -23.24
CA LYS A 354 68.22 43.34 -24.39
C LYS A 354 68.57 42.64 -25.70
N ARG A 355 69.86 42.34 -25.92
CA ARG A 355 70.30 41.60 -27.11
C ARG A 355 69.67 40.21 -27.20
N ASN A 356 69.65 39.45 -26.10
CA ASN A 356 69.04 38.12 -26.09
C ASN A 356 67.52 38.17 -26.26
N PHE A 357 66.86 39.24 -25.78
CA PHE A 357 65.43 39.47 -25.99
C PHE A 357 65.13 39.78 -27.46
N GLU A 358 65.91 40.67 -28.08
CA GLU A 358 65.80 41.00 -29.50
C GLU A 358 66.09 39.79 -30.39
N GLU A 359 67.10 39.00 -30.05
CA GLU A 359 67.46 37.75 -30.75
C GLU A 359 66.36 36.69 -30.61
N TYR A 360 65.80 36.51 -29.40
CA TYR A 360 64.65 35.62 -29.19
C TYR A 360 63.39 36.11 -29.92
N HIS A 361 63.12 37.42 -29.92
CA HIS A 361 61.96 38.00 -30.57
C HIS A 361 62.06 37.89 -32.10
N ALA A 362 63.24 38.16 -32.67
CA ALA A 362 63.53 37.95 -34.09
C ALA A 362 63.40 36.47 -34.47
N ASP A 363 63.97 35.55 -33.67
CA ASP A 363 63.85 34.10 -33.89
C ASP A 363 62.38 33.63 -33.79
N PHE A 364 61.59 34.20 -32.88
CA PHE A 364 60.18 33.87 -32.70
C PHE A 364 59.35 34.36 -33.90
N LEU A 365 59.56 35.58 -34.37
CA LEU A 365 58.90 36.12 -35.57
C LEU A 365 59.29 35.34 -36.82
N ALA A 366 60.56 34.98 -36.98
CA ALA A 366 61.02 34.12 -38.07
C ALA A 366 60.37 32.73 -38.04
N SER A 367 60.02 32.22 -36.85
CA SER A 367 59.28 30.95 -36.71
C SER A 367 57.78 31.07 -37.03
N LEU A 368 57.22 32.27 -36.98
CA LEU A 368 55.85 32.58 -37.39
C LEU A 368 55.73 32.77 -38.91
N ASP A 369 56.72 33.40 -39.54
CA ASP A 369 56.75 33.62 -41.00
C ASP A 369 56.88 32.31 -41.81
N MET A 370 57.39 31.23 -41.19
CA MET A 370 57.40 29.88 -41.78
C MET A 370 56.00 29.25 -41.92
N PHE A 371 54.97 29.88 -41.34
CA PHE A 371 53.56 29.48 -41.41
C PHE A 371 52.72 30.43 -42.28
N GLU A 372 53.32 31.24 -43.15
CA GLU A 372 52.54 31.84 -44.24
C GLU A 372 52.01 30.71 -45.14
N PRO A 373 50.69 30.58 -45.32
CA PRO A 373 50.15 29.67 -46.30
C PRO A 373 50.55 30.19 -47.68
N VAL A 374 51.41 29.45 -48.38
CA VAL A 374 51.68 29.69 -49.80
C VAL A 374 50.32 29.76 -50.51
N ASP A 375 50.01 30.95 -51.03
CA ASP A 375 48.84 31.22 -51.83
C ASP A 375 48.72 30.15 -52.93
N THR A 376 47.68 29.33 -52.80
CA THR A 376 47.40 28.23 -53.73
C THR A 376 46.62 28.80 -54.91
N GLU A 377 47.20 29.74 -55.63
CA GLU A 377 46.67 30.32 -56.86
C GLU A 377 47.73 30.33 -57.97
N GLU A 378 48.20 29.16 -58.39
CA GLU A 378 48.76 29.00 -59.74
C GLU A 378 48.54 27.56 -60.25
N GLN A 379 47.83 27.49 -61.38
CA GLN A 379 47.38 26.30 -62.11
C GLN A 379 48.60 25.56 -62.69
N ALA A 380 48.68 24.22 -62.70
CA ALA A 380 48.08 23.30 -63.69
C ALA A 380 48.89 21.95 -63.65
N PRO A 381 48.53 20.88 -64.40
CA PRO A 381 47.23 20.37 -64.83
C PRO A 381 46.95 18.97 -64.26
N THR A 382 45.69 18.59 -64.33
CA THR A 382 45.14 17.24 -64.13
C THR A 382 45.89 16.16 -64.93
N ALA A 383 46.32 15.11 -64.24
CA ALA A 383 46.59 13.79 -64.81
C ALA A 383 45.80 12.73 -64.00
N PRO A 384 45.29 11.68 -64.65
CA PRO A 384 44.11 10.94 -64.23
C PRO A 384 44.37 9.99 -63.07
N GLU A 385 43.34 9.79 -62.26
CA GLU A 385 43.26 8.74 -61.26
C GLU A 385 43.43 7.37 -61.92
N ASP A 386 44.42 6.62 -61.48
CA ASP A 386 44.34 5.16 -61.37
C ASP A 386 45.25 4.68 -60.22
N ASP A 387 44.58 4.31 -59.13
CA ASP A 387 44.86 3.10 -58.35
C ASP A 387 46.18 2.96 -57.55
N ILE A 388 46.43 3.81 -56.54
CA ILE A 388 47.40 3.50 -55.44
C ILE A 388 46.98 4.05 -54.05
N LEU A 389 45.69 4.24 -53.76
CA LEU A 389 45.26 4.74 -52.43
C LEU A 389 44.10 3.97 -51.78
N GLN A 390 44.02 2.65 -52.01
CA GLN A 390 43.13 1.78 -51.25
C GLN A 390 43.70 1.27 -49.92
N GLU A 391 44.98 1.49 -49.60
CA GLU A 391 45.62 0.91 -48.40
C GLU A 391 45.60 1.78 -47.13
N ASN A 392 45.11 3.02 -47.17
CA ASN A 392 45.04 3.88 -45.97
C ASN A 392 43.64 3.94 -45.32
N LYS A 393 43.01 2.79 -45.14
CA LYS A 393 41.80 2.59 -44.32
C LYS A 393 42.10 2.50 -42.81
N THR A 394 42.92 3.41 -42.28
CA THR A 394 43.24 3.45 -40.83
C THR A 394 42.88 4.77 -40.14
N MET A 395 42.33 5.75 -40.86
CA MET A 395 41.86 7.03 -40.29
C MET A 395 40.42 7.37 -40.71
N ALA A 396 39.50 6.41 -40.59
CA ALA A 396 38.10 6.55 -41.01
C ALA A 396 37.24 7.49 -40.14
N ASN A 397 37.80 8.14 -39.12
CA ASN A 397 37.06 8.95 -38.14
C ASN A 397 37.40 10.45 -38.15
N VAL A 398 38.25 10.94 -39.07
CA VAL A 398 38.52 12.38 -39.18
C VAL A 398 37.88 12.91 -40.46
N PRO A 399 36.78 13.67 -40.39
CA PRO A 399 36.11 14.19 -41.56
C PRO A 399 37.04 15.15 -42.33
N ASN A 400 37.07 15.01 -43.65
CA ASN A 400 37.85 15.92 -44.51
C ASN A 400 37.23 17.34 -44.47
N ARG A 401 38.01 18.39 -44.73
CA ARG A 401 37.58 19.81 -44.69
C ARG A 401 36.27 20.07 -45.44
N LYS A 402 36.05 19.42 -46.59
CA LYS A 402 34.78 19.51 -47.34
C LYS A 402 33.59 18.91 -46.57
N GLN A 403 33.80 17.80 -45.88
CA GLN A 403 32.79 17.14 -45.05
C GLN A 403 32.49 17.94 -43.78
N ILE A 404 33.51 18.52 -43.13
CA ILE A 404 33.31 19.44 -42.00
C ILE A 404 32.49 20.64 -42.45
N LYS A 405 32.84 21.27 -43.59
CA LYS A 405 32.10 22.42 -44.11
C LYS A 405 30.65 22.08 -44.45
N ALA A 406 30.40 20.89 -45.00
CA ALA A 406 29.04 20.41 -45.29
C ALA A 406 28.24 20.12 -44.00
N GLN A 407 28.86 19.50 -43.00
CA GLN A 407 28.22 19.23 -41.71
C GLN A 407 27.93 20.53 -40.94
N SER A 408 28.87 21.48 -40.93
CA SER A 408 28.67 22.80 -40.32
C SER A 408 27.57 23.60 -41.02
N ALA A 409 27.53 23.59 -42.36
CA ALA A 409 26.44 24.24 -43.10
C ALA A 409 25.07 23.63 -42.78
N LYS A 410 24.99 22.30 -42.69
CA LYS A 410 23.77 21.58 -42.33
C LYS A 410 23.29 21.89 -40.90
N LEU A 411 24.23 22.04 -39.95
CA LEU A 411 23.93 22.39 -38.56
C LEU A 411 23.42 23.83 -38.43
N VAL A 412 23.97 24.76 -39.22
CA VAL A 412 23.50 26.15 -39.30
C VAL A 412 22.11 26.22 -39.91
N GLU A 413 21.81 25.45 -40.96
CA GLU A 413 20.46 25.36 -41.53
C GLU A 413 19.44 24.75 -40.55
N GLU A 414 19.83 23.74 -39.77
CA GLU A 414 18.96 23.13 -38.75
C GLU A 414 18.68 24.09 -37.58
N LEU A 415 19.65 24.92 -37.20
CA LEU A 415 19.44 25.97 -36.19
C LEU A 415 18.57 27.09 -36.72
N ALA A 416 18.80 27.55 -37.96
CA ALA A 416 17.97 28.58 -38.59
C ALA A 416 16.49 28.16 -38.71
N LYS A 417 16.23 26.89 -39.06
CA LYS A 417 14.86 26.34 -39.09
C LYS A 417 14.22 26.16 -37.72
N ARG A 418 15.01 26.14 -36.65
CA ARG A 418 14.53 26.03 -35.27
C ARG A 418 14.14 27.39 -34.68
N ASP A 419 14.73 28.47 -35.18
CA ASP A 419 14.42 29.85 -34.79
C ASP A 419 13.23 30.43 -35.59
N GLU A 420 12.82 29.79 -36.70
CA GLU A 420 11.62 30.14 -37.48
C GLU A 420 10.33 29.40 -37.06
N MET A 421 10.41 28.49 -36.07
CA MET A 421 9.27 27.88 -35.36
C MET A 421 9.11 28.50 -33.98
#